data_AF-A0A0M3DK88-F1
#
_entry.id   AF-A0A0M3DK88-F1
#
_cell.length_a   1.000
_cell.length_b   1.000
_cell.length_c   1.000
_cell.angle_alpha   90.00
_cell.angle_beta   90.00
_cell.angle_gamma   90.00
#
_symmetry.space_group_name_H-M   'P 1'
#
loop_
_entity.id
_entity.type
_entity.pdbx_description
1 polymer ?
#
loop_
_entity_poly.entity_id
_entity_poly.type
_entity_poly.pdbx_seq_one_letter_code
_entity_poly.pdbx_strand_id
1 'polypeptide(L)'
;MENFKKIFISLITNPILILLYWTFCYELSSLCMYGRMNNNIYIFFICLLLIICIVLFTIFKVTKNKCYKYSKTIKFKYIFIVIILTITSFYGVKIYKSSVNYGGKLSWVIERLKSERKVKFENNNIYEDGVGGIFEDINKKYKLPKELYMSDNFSLKFKSDGTITSFDTFIYGKDDKGKEKSYLITYDKNKSKDITLILNGYADPKYNYDKLLNPLIETVKVIPVKETVDKWNQDNYGLVYYGKRNWGYNSDGIININEKGELSGIEQTDSKIVGYTVSLFTPGNEGITPARYNLVNNSSWSKSCLLPQPEDYEQESSGADKSKEEFYLTKEVGYKANLVDKALGSSLYSLSKTTDSGKIWEVVNENPFNGTIGSVGGIKFINDNIGFITTIRPSGTEGSLYRTDDGGLSFNLVEYPIQEVTLDNGGVIEPFDMPGIPYEKDGVLYMSIGQGPDGDYKGNTEALYKSKNQGETWEFVKLH
;
A
#
# COMPACT_ATOMS: atom_id res chain seq x y z
N MET A 1 16.12 56.43 17.04
CA MET A 1 14.68 56.22 16.71
C MET A 1 14.22 56.99 15.48
N GLU A 2 14.60 58.27 15.32
CA GLU A 2 14.13 59.10 14.19
C GLU A 2 14.61 58.63 12.81
N ASN A 3 15.89 58.23 12.69
CA ASN A 3 16.44 57.68 11.44
C ASN A 3 15.76 56.37 11.03
N PHE A 4 15.42 55.51 11.99
CA PHE A 4 14.72 54.25 11.73
C PHE A 4 13.31 54.50 11.16
N LYS A 5 12.56 55.43 11.76
CA LYS A 5 11.24 55.84 11.26
C LYS A 5 11.32 56.42 9.84
N LYS A 6 12.34 57.23 9.55
CA LYS A 6 12.60 57.79 8.20
C LYS A 6 12.92 56.69 7.18
N ILE A 7 13.78 55.73 7.54
CA ILE A 7 14.10 54.57 6.68
C ILE A 7 12.85 53.75 6.41
N PHE A 8 12.11 53.38 7.45
CA PHE A 8 10.90 52.57 7.33
C PHE A 8 9.86 53.22 6.41
N ILE A 9 9.56 54.51 6.63
CA ILE A 9 8.62 55.27 5.78
C ILE A 9 9.13 55.34 4.33
N SER A 10 10.43 55.54 4.11
CA SER A 10 11.02 55.58 2.77
C SER A 10 10.92 54.24 2.04
N LEU A 11 11.00 53.12 2.76
CA LEU A 11 10.89 51.78 2.17
C LEU A 11 9.43 51.45 1.81
N ILE A 12 8.50 51.57 2.76
CA ILE A 12 7.09 51.20 2.56
C ILE A 12 6.36 52.08 1.55
N THR A 13 6.91 53.23 1.17
CA THR A 13 6.34 54.13 0.16
C THR A 13 7.05 54.06 -1.19
N ASN A 14 8.05 53.19 -1.34
CA ASN A 14 8.76 53.01 -2.59
C ASN A 14 7.98 52.05 -3.52
N PRO A 15 7.40 52.54 -4.63
CA PRO A 15 6.59 51.70 -5.51
C PRO A 15 7.38 50.56 -6.15
N ILE A 16 8.68 50.76 -6.42
CA ILE A 16 9.56 49.72 -6.98
C ILE A 16 9.72 48.57 -5.96
N LEU A 17 9.91 48.91 -4.69
CA LEU A 17 10.03 47.91 -3.62
C LEU A 17 8.74 47.11 -3.46
N ILE A 18 7.58 47.76 -3.57
CA ILE A 18 6.27 47.10 -3.45
C ILE A 18 6.02 46.15 -4.62
N LEU A 19 6.35 46.54 -5.85
CA LEU A 19 6.26 45.65 -7.00
C LEU A 19 7.19 44.43 -6.87
N LEU A 20 8.44 44.65 -6.45
CA LEU A 20 9.38 43.56 -6.17
C LEU A 20 8.89 42.65 -5.05
N TYR A 21 8.32 43.22 -3.98
CA TYR A 21 7.75 42.47 -2.86
C TYR A 21 6.55 41.63 -3.31
N TRP A 22 5.68 42.17 -4.16
CA TRP A 22 4.57 41.41 -4.74
C TRP A 22 5.10 40.22 -5.55
N THR A 23 5.99 40.46 -6.51
CA THR A 23 6.57 39.39 -7.34
C THR A 23 7.27 38.34 -6.46
N PHE A 24 7.99 38.76 -5.42
CA PHE A 24 8.59 37.88 -4.44
C PHE A 24 7.55 37.00 -3.73
N CYS A 25 6.47 37.58 -3.20
CA CYS A 25 5.39 36.84 -2.53
C CYS A 25 4.68 35.86 -3.48
N TYR A 26 4.47 36.25 -4.73
CA TYR A 26 3.90 35.39 -5.77
C TYR A 26 4.81 34.19 -6.05
N GLU A 27 6.09 34.42 -6.32
CA GLU A 27 7.04 33.34 -6.62
C GLU A 27 7.23 32.43 -5.39
N LEU A 28 7.30 33.00 -4.18
CA LEU A 28 7.36 32.22 -2.94
C LEU A 28 6.13 31.32 -2.78
N SER A 29 4.92 31.88 -2.94
CA SER A 29 3.68 31.10 -2.86
C SER A 29 3.60 30.02 -3.95
N SER A 30 4.04 30.32 -5.17
CA SER A 30 4.13 29.36 -6.28
C SER A 30 5.11 28.23 -5.98
N LEU A 31 6.27 28.56 -5.39
CA LEU A 31 7.28 27.59 -4.98
C LEU A 31 6.77 26.69 -3.86
N CYS A 32 6.09 27.25 -2.85
CA CYS A 32 5.48 26.47 -1.78
C CYS A 32 4.36 25.56 -2.28
N MET A 33 3.54 26.01 -3.23
CA MET A 33 2.42 25.22 -3.75
C MET A 33 2.89 24.13 -4.72
N TYR A 34 3.76 24.47 -5.68
CA TYR A 34 4.07 23.60 -6.83
C TYR A 34 5.49 23.03 -6.83
N GLY A 35 6.42 23.56 -6.02
CA GLY A 35 7.80 23.07 -6.01
C GLY A 35 8.58 23.36 -7.29
N ARG A 36 8.27 24.45 -8.00
CA ARG A 36 8.86 24.83 -9.31
C ARG A 36 10.33 25.28 -9.23
N MET A 37 11.20 24.48 -8.60
CA MET A 37 12.62 24.80 -8.45
C MET A 37 13.36 24.97 -9.78
N ASN A 38 12.98 24.22 -10.83
CA ASN A 38 13.72 24.25 -12.10
C ASN A 38 13.27 25.35 -13.08
N ASN A 39 12.11 25.99 -12.88
CA ASN A 39 11.57 26.91 -13.88
C ASN A 39 11.77 28.38 -13.50
N ASN A 40 11.45 28.79 -12.28
CA ASN A 40 11.37 30.22 -11.93
C ASN A 40 12.13 30.60 -10.65
N ILE A 41 12.93 29.69 -10.07
CA ILE A 41 13.60 29.98 -8.79
C ILE A 41 14.59 31.16 -8.88
N TYR A 42 15.17 31.38 -10.06
CA TYR A 42 16.05 32.53 -10.30
C TYR A 42 15.28 33.86 -10.17
N ILE A 43 14.01 33.93 -10.55
CA ILE A 43 13.18 35.15 -10.40
C ILE A 43 13.01 35.48 -8.92
N PHE A 44 12.75 34.46 -8.10
CA PHE A 44 12.68 34.60 -6.64
C PHE A 44 14.00 35.17 -6.07
N PHE A 45 15.15 34.59 -6.44
CA PHE A 45 16.46 35.05 -5.96
C PHE A 45 16.83 36.45 -6.45
N ILE A 46 16.51 36.79 -7.71
CA ILE A 46 16.72 38.15 -8.26
C ILE A 46 15.88 39.16 -7.48
N CYS A 47 14.60 38.87 -7.23
CA CYS A 47 13.73 39.74 -6.43
C CYS A 47 14.28 39.93 -5.01
N LEU A 48 14.71 38.85 -4.36
CA LEU A 48 15.29 38.90 -3.03
C LEU A 48 16.56 39.76 -2.99
N LEU A 49 17.46 39.59 -3.96
CA LEU A 49 18.69 40.37 -4.06
C LEU A 49 18.42 41.86 -4.31
N LEU A 50 17.50 42.20 -5.21
CA LEU A 50 17.10 43.59 -5.48
C LEU A 50 16.45 44.25 -4.25
N ILE A 51 15.60 43.52 -3.52
CA ILE A 51 15.02 44.00 -2.25
C ILE A 51 16.12 44.34 -1.25
N ILE A 52 17.10 43.44 -1.07
CA ILE A 52 18.24 43.67 -0.16
C ILE A 52 19.05 44.90 -0.60
N CYS A 53 19.37 45.04 -1.89
CA CYS A 53 20.09 46.19 -2.43
C CYS A 53 19.36 47.51 -2.18
N ILE A 54 18.03 47.56 -2.39
CA ILE A 54 17.22 48.76 -2.14
C ILE A 54 17.20 49.10 -0.64
N VAL A 55 17.09 48.10 0.24
CA VAL A 55 17.13 48.30 1.69
C VAL A 55 18.48 48.88 2.11
N LEU A 56 19.59 48.27 1.68
CA LEU A 56 20.95 48.75 1.98
C LEU A 56 21.21 50.16 1.44
N PHE A 57 20.81 50.43 0.20
CA PHE A 57 20.93 51.76 -0.41
C PHE A 57 20.12 52.81 0.35
N THR A 58 18.90 52.48 0.78
CA THR A 58 18.04 53.40 1.55
C THR A 58 18.64 53.68 2.92
N ILE A 59 19.19 52.66 3.59
CA ILE A 59 19.90 52.82 4.86
C ILE A 59 21.09 53.77 4.66
N PHE A 60 21.97 53.50 3.69
CA PHE A 60 23.14 54.33 3.39
C PHE A 60 22.77 55.78 3.07
N LYS A 61 21.72 55.99 2.27
CA LYS A 61 21.25 57.32 1.89
C LYS A 61 20.74 58.12 3.10
N VAL A 62 19.99 57.50 4.00
CA VAL A 62 19.44 58.17 5.19
C VAL A 62 20.50 58.39 6.27
N THR A 63 21.51 57.51 6.38
CA THR A 63 22.60 57.70 7.35
C THR A 63 23.63 58.74 6.90
N LYS A 64 23.92 58.88 5.60
CA LYS A 64 24.87 59.89 5.08
C LYS A 64 24.26 61.27 4.87
N ASN A 65 23.01 61.41 4.43
CA ASN A 65 22.41 62.72 4.15
C ASN A 65 21.49 63.20 5.30
N LYS A 66 21.93 64.24 6.04
CA LYS A 66 21.11 64.93 7.06
C LYS A 66 19.90 65.68 6.48
N CYS A 67 19.88 65.97 5.17
CA CYS A 67 18.84 66.77 4.51
C CYS A 67 17.98 65.92 3.57
N TYR A 68 17.21 64.97 4.10
CA TYR A 68 16.16 64.30 3.32
C TYR A 68 14.79 64.95 3.60
N LYS A 69 14.41 65.93 2.78
CA LYS A 69 13.04 66.49 2.77
C LYS A 69 12.13 65.56 1.97
N TYR A 70 11.55 64.58 2.65
CA TYR A 70 10.51 63.73 2.07
C TYR A 70 9.19 64.49 2.03
N SER A 71 8.88 65.11 0.89
CA SER A 71 7.59 65.73 0.61
C SER A 71 6.75 64.77 -0.23
N LYS A 72 5.99 63.89 0.42
CA LYS A 72 4.87 63.19 -0.20
C LYS A 72 3.72 63.10 0.78
N THR A 73 2.58 63.61 0.33
CA THR A 73 1.33 63.88 1.05
C THR A 73 0.92 62.71 1.94
N ILE A 74 0.63 62.98 3.21
CA ILE A 74 0.36 61.99 4.27
C ILE A 74 -0.67 60.92 3.85
N LYS A 75 -1.67 61.29 3.03
CA LYS A 75 -2.73 60.39 2.55
C LYS A 75 -2.24 59.20 1.70
N PHE A 76 -1.19 59.36 0.87
CA PHE A 76 -0.70 58.28 0.01
C PHE A 76 0.07 57.19 0.78
N LYS A 77 0.59 57.49 1.97
CA LYS A 77 1.36 56.52 2.78
C LYS A 77 0.47 55.38 3.29
N TYR A 78 -0.76 55.71 3.69
CA TYR A 78 -1.73 54.72 4.16
C TYR A 78 -2.14 53.77 3.05
N ILE A 79 -2.26 54.25 1.80
CA ILE A 79 -2.58 53.41 0.65
C ILE A 79 -1.51 52.33 0.44
N PHE A 80 -0.22 52.69 0.47
CA PHE A 80 0.86 51.71 0.31
C PHE A 80 0.93 50.69 1.45
N ILE A 81 0.65 51.11 2.70
CA ILE A 81 0.56 50.19 3.84
C ILE A 81 -0.57 49.18 3.62
N VAL A 82 -1.75 49.64 3.19
CA VAL A 82 -2.89 48.75 2.89
C VAL A 82 -2.54 47.78 1.76
N ILE A 83 -1.85 48.23 0.71
CA ILE A 83 -1.40 47.37 -0.40
C ILE A 83 -0.46 46.26 0.12
N ILE A 84 0.56 46.61 0.92
CA ILE A 84 1.48 45.62 1.48
C ILE A 84 0.71 44.62 2.35
N LEU A 85 -0.14 45.09 3.26
CA LEU A 85 -0.96 44.22 4.11
C LEU A 85 -1.84 43.26 3.30
N THR A 86 -2.42 43.76 2.20
CA THR A 86 -3.26 42.95 1.31
C THR A 86 -2.45 41.86 0.61
N ILE A 87 -1.28 42.22 0.05
CA ILE A 87 -0.36 41.26 -0.59
C ILE A 87 0.08 40.20 0.43
N THR A 88 0.54 40.63 1.61
CA THR A 88 1.01 39.72 2.67
C THR A 88 -0.10 38.78 3.13
N SER A 89 -1.32 39.30 3.34
CA SER A 89 -2.46 38.49 3.77
C SER A 89 -2.85 37.47 2.68
N PHE A 90 -3.00 37.91 1.44
CA PHE A 90 -3.40 37.05 0.32
C PHE A 90 -2.41 35.91 0.06
N TYR A 91 -1.11 36.22 -0.08
CA TYR A 91 -0.10 35.19 -0.31
C TYR A 91 0.23 34.41 0.96
N GLY A 92 0.13 35.01 2.14
CA GLY A 92 0.28 34.35 3.42
C GLY A 92 -0.74 33.23 3.62
N VAL A 93 -2.02 33.48 3.29
CA VAL A 93 -3.08 32.45 3.31
C VAL A 93 -2.77 31.33 2.32
N LYS A 94 -2.28 31.63 1.12
CA LYS A 94 -1.89 30.60 0.13
C LYS A 94 -0.73 29.73 0.62
N ILE A 95 0.29 30.34 1.21
CA ILE A 95 1.44 29.62 1.77
C ILE A 95 0.99 28.73 2.94
N TYR A 96 0.15 29.25 3.84
CA TYR A 96 -0.42 28.47 4.93
C TYR A 96 -1.24 27.28 4.42
N LYS A 97 -2.10 27.49 3.42
CA LYS A 97 -2.83 26.40 2.78
C LYS A 97 -1.91 25.38 2.12
N SER A 98 -0.73 25.80 1.64
CA SER A 98 0.27 24.87 1.08
C SER A 98 1.07 24.09 2.12
N SER A 99 1.09 24.52 3.38
CA SER A 99 1.83 23.87 4.46
C SER A 99 0.99 22.88 5.28
N VAL A 100 -0.34 22.94 5.20
CA VAL A 100 -1.24 21.94 5.78
C VAL A 100 -1.27 20.66 4.95
N ASN A 101 -1.70 19.54 5.54
CA ASN A 101 -1.65 18.22 4.92
C ASN A 101 -2.27 18.22 3.52
N TYR A 102 -1.52 17.64 2.56
CA TYR A 102 -1.88 17.57 1.12
C TYR A 102 -2.09 18.92 0.42
N GLY A 103 -1.72 20.03 1.04
CA GLY A 103 -1.96 21.38 0.53
C GLY A 103 -1.01 21.87 -0.56
N GLY A 104 0.14 21.22 -0.75
CA GLY A 104 1.10 21.58 -1.79
C GLY A 104 2.49 20.98 -1.54
N LYS A 105 3.50 21.39 -2.32
CA LYS A 105 4.87 20.87 -2.17
C LYS A 105 5.45 21.14 -0.78
N LEU A 106 5.11 22.28 -0.17
CA LEU A 106 5.61 22.68 1.14
C LEU A 106 5.17 21.68 2.23
N SER A 107 3.94 21.17 2.20
CA SER A 107 3.48 20.15 3.16
C SER A 107 4.35 18.90 3.10
N TRP A 108 4.72 18.44 1.90
CA TRP A 108 5.63 17.29 1.71
C TRP A 108 7.04 17.57 2.22
N VAL A 109 7.56 18.79 2.04
CA VAL A 109 8.88 19.17 2.58
C VAL A 109 8.87 19.18 4.10
N ILE A 110 7.82 19.77 4.70
CA ILE A 110 7.65 19.80 6.16
C ILE A 110 7.51 18.37 6.71
N GLU A 111 6.68 17.55 6.07
CA GLU A 111 6.47 16.16 6.46
C GLU A 111 7.80 15.40 6.41
N ARG A 112 8.52 15.48 5.30
CA ARG A 112 9.84 14.86 5.15
C ARG A 112 10.83 15.30 6.23
N LEU A 113 10.87 16.59 6.58
CA LEU A 113 11.73 17.07 7.66
C LEU A 113 11.32 16.50 9.03
N LYS A 114 10.02 16.30 9.27
CA LYS A 114 9.50 15.74 10.52
C LYS A 114 9.75 14.24 10.62
N SER A 115 9.47 13.48 9.57
CA SER A 115 9.38 12.01 9.61
C SER A 115 10.55 11.26 8.94
N GLU A 116 11.24 11.84 7.96
CA GLU A 116 12.32 11.13 7.25
C GLU A 116 13.63 11.15 8.06
N ARG A 117 14.29 10.00 8.12
CA ARG A 117 15.61 9.80 8.73
C ARG A 117 16.50 9.00 7.80
N LYS A 118 17.82 9.22 7.90
CA LYS A 118 18.85 8.44 7.21
C LYS A 118 19.65 7.61 8.20
N VAL A 119 19.94 6.37 7.81
CA VAL A 119 20.77 5.39 8.52
C VAL A 119 21.83 4.89 7.56
N LYS A 120 23.09 4.84 8.01
CA LYS A 120 24.19 4.32 7.18
C LYS A 120 23.97 2.83 6.95
N PHE A 121 24.10 2.38 5.71
CA PHE A 121 23.96 0.95 5.36
C PHE A 121 25.35 0.29 5.39
N GLU A 122 25.67 -0.40 6.48
CA GLU A 122 26.96 -1.06 6.70
C GLU A 122 26.88 -2.54 6.29
N ASN A 123 25.80 -3.20 6.70
CA ASN A 123 25.54 -4.62 6.46
C ASN A 123 24.82 -4.83 5.13
N ASN A 124 25.53 -4.55 4.02
CA ASN A 124 24.94 -4.43 2.68
C ASN A 124 25.08 -5.68 1.81
N ASN A 125 25.56 -6.80 2.36
CA ASN A 125 25.71 -8.05 1.63
C ASN A 125 24.79 -9.14 2.21
N ILE A 126 23.89 -9.66 1.38
CA ILE A 126 22.91 -10.67 1.83
C ILE A 126 23.55 -12.03 2.16
N TYR A 127 24.73 -12.34 1.62
CA TYR A 127 25.42 -13.60 1.92
C TYR A 127 26.15 -13.57 3.26
N GLU A 128 26.59 -12.39 3.69
CA GLU A 128 27.34 -12.21 4.94
C GLU A 128 26.39 -11.85 6.09
N ASP A 129 25.49 -10.89 5.85
CA ASP A 129 24.68 -10.26 6.91
C ASP A 129 23.19 -10.70 6.88
N GLY A 130 22.77 -11.35 5.79
CA GLY A 130 21.37 -11.65 5.53
C GLY A 130 20.49 -10.39 5.47
N VAL A 131 19.20 -10.56 5.75
CA VAL A 131 18.27 -9.43 5.92
C VAL A 131 18.30 -8.87 7.35
N GLY A 132 18.83 -9.63 8.31
CA GLY A 132 18.98 -9.22 9.70
C GLY A 132 19.88 -7.98 9.83
N GLY A 133 20.97 -7.95 9.06
CA GLY A 133 21.90 -6.82 9.03
C GLY A 133 21.27 -5.46 8.75
N ILE A 134 20.21 -5.42 7.92
CA ILE A 134 19.42 -4.20 7.63
C ILE A 134 18.77 -3.66 8.92
N PHE A 135 18.12 -4.55 9.67
CA PHE A 135 17.41 -4.17 10.89
C PHE A 135 18.38 -3.85 12.03
N GLU A 136 19.54 -4.53 12.09
CA GLU A 136 20.62 -4.21 13.02
C GLU A 136 21.15 -2.79 12.80
N ASP A 137 21.44 -2.41 11.55
CA ASP A 137 21.91 -1.06 11.22
C ASP A 137 20.91 0.03 11.61
N ILE A 138 19.61 -0.23 11.41
CA ILE A 138 18.55 0.67 11.85
C ILE A 138 18.49 0.73 13.37
N ASN A 139 18.51 -0.41 14.04
CA ASN A 139 18.37 -0.53 15.49
C ASN A 139 19.53 0.12 16.27
N LYS A 140 20.74 0.21 15.68
CA LYS A 140 21.88 0.98 16.23
C LYS A 140 21.51 2.44 16.52
N LYS A 141 20.64 3.05 15.70
CA LYS A 141 20.28 4.48 15.81
C LYS A 141 18.83 4.72 16.24
N TYR A 142 17.92 3.86 15.81
CA TYR A 142 16.49 3.95 16.09
C TYR A 142 16.01 2.62 16.66
N LYS A 143 15.82 2.56 17.98
CA LYS A 143 15.36 1.36 18.66
C LYS A 143 14.01 0.91 18.07
N LEU A 144 14.02 -0.25 17.41
CA LEU A 144 12.83 -0.86 16.84
C LEU A 144 12.05 -1.62 17.93
N PRO A 145 10.72 -1.72 17.82
CA PRO A 145 9.90 -2.65 18.59
C PRO A 145 10.46 -4.08 18.56
N LYS A 146 10.32 -4.81 19.67
CA LYS A 146 10.74 -6.23 19.74
C LYS A 146 9.93 -7.10 18.79
N GLU A 147 8.65 -6.82 18.67
CA GLU A 147 7.73 -7.56 17.82
C GLU A 147 7.21 -6.63 16.72
N LEU A 148 7.43 -7.04 15.48
CA LEU A 148 7.18 -6.26 14.29
C LEU A 148 6.31 -7.03 13.32
N TYR A 149 5.39 -6.30 12.70
CA TYR A 149 4.43 -6.78 11.72
C TYR A 149 4.60 -5.98 10.44
N MET A 150 4.44 -6.63 9.29
CA MET A 150 4.42 -5.97 7.99
C MET A 150 3.01 -5.48 7.66
N SER A 151 2.91 -4.31 7.05
CA SER A 151 1.64 -3.85 6.47
C SER A 151 1.29 -4.62 5.21
N ASP A 152 2.29 -4.97 4.40
CA ASP A 152 2.10 -5.67 3.14
C ASP A 152 3.16 -6.78 2.98
N ASN A 153 4.36 -6.42 2.53
CA ASN A 153 5.45 -7.36 2.26
C ASN A 153 6.84 -6.75 2.49
N PHE A 154 7.86 -7.59 2.37
CA PHE A 154 9.27 -7.22 2.28
C PHE A 154 9.80 -7.65 0.92
N SER A 155 10.42 -6.71 0.21
CA SER A 155 11.00 -6.92 -1.12
C SER A 155 12.45 -6.43 -1.13
N LEU A 156 13.35 -7.23 -1.69
CA LEU A 156 14.78 -6.93 -1.79
C LEU A 156 15.34 -7.42 -3.13
N LYS A 157 16.25 -6.65 -3.71
CA LYS A 157 17.01 -7.02 -4.92
C LYS A 157 18.50 -6.95 -4.66
N PHE A 158 19.25 -7.93 -5.13
CA PHE A 158 20.69 -8.04 -4.93
C PHE A 158 21.41 -8.57 -6.18
N LYS A 159 22.71 -8.33 -6.27
CA LYS A 159 23.57 -8.81 -7.36
C LYS A 159 24.06 -10.23 -7.10
N SER A 160 24.67 -10.84 -8.10
CA SER A 160 25.35 -12.14 -7.97
C SER A 160 26.43 -12.20 -6.90
N ASP A 161 27.09 -11.09 -6.58
CA ASP A 161 28.07 -10.98 -5.48
C ASP A 161 27.45 -10.80 -4.08
N GLY A 162 26.11 -10.79 -3.97
CA GLY A 162 25.38 -10.62 -2.72
C GLY A 162 25.10 -9.17 -2.35
N THR A 163 25.65 -8.20 -3.07
CA THR A 163 25.45 -6.78 -2.80
C THR A 163 23.98 -6.40 -2.96
N ILE A 164 23.36 -5.92 -1.89
CA ILE A 164 21.98 -5.43 -1.88
C ILE A 164 21.91 -4.12 -2.68
N THR A 165 20.98 -4.07 -3.63
CA THR A 165 20.82 -2.93 -4.56
C THR A 165 19.60 -2.09 -4.27
N SER A 166 18.54 -2.72 -3.77
CA SER A 166 17.33 -2.04 -3.31
C SER A 166 16.55 -2.92 -2.35
N PHE A 167 15.83 -2.32 -1.42
CA PHE A 167 14.79 -3.01 -0.67
C PHE A 167 13.73 -2.02 -0.20
N ASP A 168 12.55 -2.55 0.09
CA ASP A 168 11.45 -1.79 0.66
C ASP A 168 10.56 -2.68 1.54
N THR A 169 10.09 -2.10 2.65
CA THR A 169 9.07 -2.70 3.50
C THR A 169 8.39 -1.63 4.36
N PHE A 170 7.12 -1.85 4.69
CA PHE A 170 6.41 -1.03 5.65
C PHE A 170 6.05 -1.88 6.87
N ILE A 171 6.60 -1.52 8.04
CA ILE A 171 6.46 -2.30 9.27
C ILE A 171 5.92 -1.46 10.42
N TYR A 172 5.29 -2.11 11.38
CA TYR A 172 4.78 -1.49 12.60
C TYR A 172 4.88 -2.41 13.81
N GLY A 173 4.84 -1.82 15.00
CA GLY A 173 4.87 -2.54 16.28
C GLY A 173 4.68 -1.59 17.46
N LYS A 174 4.61 -2.15 18.67
CA LYS A 174 4.50 -1.39 19.92
C LYS A 174 5.86 -1.22 20.56
N ASP A 175 6.21 0.01 20.92
CA ASP A 175 7.43 0.28 21.68
C ASP A 175 7.34 -0.24 23.12
N ASP A 176 8.43 -0.12 23.90
CA ASP A 176 8.48 -0.57 25.30
C ASP A 176 7.42 0.10 26.21
N LYS A 177 6.77 1.18 25.75
CA LYS A 177 5.69 1.89 26.46
C LYS A 177 4.31 1.53 25.91
N GLY A 178 4.22 0.54 25.02
CA GLY A 178 2.98 0.14 24.37
C GLY A 178 2.49 1.10 23.28
N LYS A 179 3.29 2.12 22.91
CA LYS A 179 2.88 3.10 21.89
C LYS A 179 3.18 2.56 20.51
N GLU A 180 2.21 2.70 19.61
CA GLU A 180 2.34 2.29 18.23
C GLU A 180 3.39 3.12 17.49
N LYS A 181 4.22 2.41 16.73
CA LYS A 181 5.27 2.95 15.88
C LYS A 181 5.22 2.26 14.53
N SER A 182 5.45 3.04 13.48
CA SER A 182 5.50 2.56 12.11
C SER A 182 6.70 3.14 11.38
N TYR A 183 7.20 2.36 10.43
CA TYR A 183 8.47 2.57 9.77
C TYR A 183 8.35 2.11 8.32
N LEU A 184 8.34 3.06 7.37
CA LEU A 184 8.57 2.74 5.96
C LEU A 184 10.07 2.77 5.72
N ILE A 185 10.64 1.61 5.45
CA ILE A 185 12.07 1.40 5.29
C ILE A 185 12.34 1.17 3.82
N THR A 186 13.23 1.98 3.23
CA THR A 186 13.56 1.91 1.81
C THR A 186 15.04 2.15 1.57
N TYR A 187 15.57 1.46 0.57
CA TYR A 187 16.91 1.67 0.05
C TYR A 187 16.91 1.47 -1.46
N ASP A 188 17.66 2.31 -2.16
CA ASP A 188 17.87 2.24 -3.60
C ASP A 188 19.25 2.85 -3.89
N LYS A 189 20.19 2.01 -4.32
CA LYS A 189 21.58 2.38 -4.57
C LYS A 189 21.72 3.56 -5.55
N ASN A 190 20.76 3.74 -6.46
CA ASN A 190 20.78 4.80 -7.45
C ASN A 190 20.33 6.15 -6.87
N LYS A 191 19.66 6.14 -5.71
CA LYS A 191 19.15 7.33 -5.04
C LYS A 191 19.98 7.73 -3.82
N SER A 192 20.52 6.76 -3.07
CA SER A 192 21.29 7.03 -1.86
C SER A 192 22.21 5.87 -1.48
N LYS A 193 23.27 6.20 -0.74
CA LYS A 193 24.14 5.21 -0.05
C LYS A 193 23.58 4.79 1.32
N ASP A 194 22.59 5.52 1.84
CA ASP A 194 22.02 5.33 3.16
C ASP A 194 20.59 4.76 3.07
N ILE A 195 20.18 3.98 4.08
CA ILE A 195 18.80 3.54 4.27
C ILE A 195 17.95 4.75 4.61
N THR A 196 16.78 4.84 3.97
CA THR A 196 15.77 5.87 4.25
C THR A 196 14.66 5.29 5.11
N LEU A 197 14.38 5.97 6.22
CA LEU A 197 13.37 5.59 7.19
C LEU A 197 12.33 6.70 7.30
N ILE A 198 11.06 6.42 6.98
CA ILE A 198 9.95 7.35 7.20
C ILE A 198 9.17 6.88 8.43
N LEU A 199 9.15 7.72 9.46
CA LEU A 199 8.56 7.42 10.76
C LEU A 199 7.09 7.84 10.85
N ASN A 200 6.30 7.09 11.62
CA ASN A 200 4.92 7.42 11.98
C ASN A 200 3.95 7.54 10.78
N GLY A 201 4.14 6.71 9.75
CA GLY A 201 3.14 6.54 8.70
C GLY A 201 1.86 5.87 9.23
N TYR A 202 0.72 6.14 8.61
CA TYR A 202 -0.53 5.45 8.95
C TYR A 202 -0.47 4.01 8.43
N ALA A 203 -0.55 3.03 9.34
CA ALA A 203 -0.34 1.60 9.04
C ALA A 203 -1.59 0.72 9.22
N ASP A 204 -2.71 1.27 9.70
CA ASP A 204 -3.93 0.53 10.09
C ASP A 204 -3.62 -0.82 10.79
N PRO A 205 -2.98 -0.79 11.97
CA PRO A 205 -2.32 -1.96 12.54
C PRO A 205 -3.34 -3.00 13.05
N LYS A 206 -3.53 -4.07 12.27
CA LYS A 206 -4.40 -5.21 12.62
C LYS A 206 -3.71 -6.28 13.49
N TYR A 207 -2.40 -6.16 13.72
CA TYR A 207 -1.57 -7.12 14.47
C TYR A 207 -1.82 -8.58 14.07
N ASN A 208 -1.97 -8.82 12.77
CA ASN A 208 -2.17 -10.15 12.22
C ASN A 208 -0.86 -10.94 12.33
N TYR A 209 -0.86 -12.05 13.07
CA TYR A 209 0.29 -12.95 13.19
C TYR A 209 0.86 -13.39 11.84
N ASP A 210 0.01 -13.57 10.83
CA ASP A 210 0.46 -13.91 9.48
C ASP A 210 1.40 -12.86 8.88
N LYS A 211 1.46 -11.65 9.43
CA LYS A 211 2.35 -10.58 9.00
C LYS A 211 3.59 -10.39 9.86
N LEU A 212 3.91 -11.32 10.77
CA LEU A 212 5.12 -11.25 11.58
C LEU A 212 6.38 -11.11 10.72
N LEU A 213 7.27 -10.20 11.13
CA LEU A 213 8.56 -9.96 10.46
C LEU A 213 9.64 -10.95 10.89
N ASN A 214 9.66 -11.36 12.15
CA ASN A 214 10.74 -12.18 12.71
C ASN A 214 11.02 -13.49 11.92
N PRO A 215 10.00 -14.23 11.41
CA PRO A 215 10.24 -15.42 10.61
C PRO A 215 11.06 -15.19 9.33
N LEU A 216 10.99 -13.99 8.73
CA LEU A 216 11.86 -13.61 7.60
C LEU A 216 13.33 -13.64 8.03
N ILE A 217 13.65 -13.01 9.17
CA ILE A 217 15.01 -12.89 9.68
C ILE A 217 15.56 -14.27 10.03
N GLU A 218 14.77 -15.09 10.71
CA GLU A 218 15.17 -16.46 11.09
C GLU A 218 15.37 -17.36 9.88
N THR A 219 14.48 -17.28 8.89
CA THR A 219 14.60 -18.09 7.66
C THR A 219 15.85 -17.70 6.87
N VAL A 220 16.08 -16.40 6.64
CA VAL A 220 17.24 -15.95 5.85
C VAL A 220 18.57 -16.32 6.50
N LYS A 221 18.61 -16.42 7.84
CA LYS A 221 19.81 -16.82 8.59
C LYS A 221 20.27 -18.25 8.29
N VAL A 222 19.35 -19.15 7.91
CA VAL A 222 19.64 -20.58 7.75
C VAL A 222 19.59 -21.07 6.30
N ILE A 223 18.98 -20.32 5.39
CA ILE A 223 18.88 -20.74 3.99
C ILE A 223 20.19 -20.51 3.23
N PRO A 224 20.55 -21.41 2.30
CA PRO A 224 21.76 -21.29 1.49
C PRO A 224 21.51 -20.33 0.31
N VAL A 225 21.42 -19.02 0.58
CA VAL A 225 21.05 -18.00 -0.43
C VAL A 225 21.98 -18.08 -1.64
N LYS A 226 23.29 -18.06 -1.42
CA LYS A 226 24.31 -18.06 -2.47
C LYS A 226 24.24 -19.31 -3.33
N GLU A 227 24.25 -20.49 -2.70
CA GLU A 227 24.20 -21.78 -3.40
C GLU A 227 22.88 -21.97 -4.17
N THR A 228 21.79 -21.34 -3.71
CA THR A 228 20.51 -21.36 -4.42
C THR A 228 20.58 -20.56 -5.71
N VAL A 229 21.03 -19.31 -5.61
CA VAL A 229 21.00 -18.40 -6.76
C VAL A 229 22.09 -18.69 -7.77
N ASP A 230 23.25 -19.22 -7.35
CA ASP A 230 24.36 -19.61 -8.22
C ASP A 230 23.92 -20.65 -9.28
N LYS A 231 22.89 -21.46 -8.98
CA LYS A 231 22.33 -22.44 -9.94
C LYS A 231 21.61 -21.79 -11.12
N TRP A 232 21.18 -20.54 -10.98
CA TRP A 232 20.39 -19.84 -11.99
C TRP A 232 21.24 -19.06 -13.00
N ASN A 233 22.53 -18.85 -12.71
CA ASN A 233 23.47 -18.13 -13.57
C ASN A 233 22.93 -16.78 -14.07
N GLN A 234 22.36 -15.96 -13.18
CA GLN A 234 21.87 -14.61 -13.51
C GLN A 234 22.73 -13.53 -12.83
N ASP A 235 22.63 -12.29 -13.32
CA ASP A 235 23.37 -11.16 -12.73
C ASP A 235 22.66 -10.52 -11.53
N ASN A 236 21.33 -10.70 -11.44
CA ASN A 236 20.49 -10.06 -10.43
C ASN A 236 19.44 -11.04 -9.91
N TYR A 237 19.19 -10.94 -8.61
CA TYR A 237 18.29 -11.80 -7.87
C TYR A 237 17.36 -10.96 -6.99
N GLY A 238 16.26 -11.57 -6.57
CA GLY A 238 15.28 -10.97 -5.69
C GLY A 238 14.95 -11.88 -4.52
N LEU A 239 14.59 -11.27 -3.40
CA LEU A 239 14.01 -11.92 -2.22
C LEU A 239 12.69 -11.22 -1.91
N VAL A 240 11.62 -12.00 -1.76
CA VAL A 240 10.33 -11.50 -1.31
C VAL A 240 9.75 -12.32 -0.16
N TYR A 241 9.07 -11.63 0.75
CA TYR A 241 8.41 -12.23 1.90
C TYR A 241 7.09 -11.52 2.20
N TYR A 242 6.00 -12.27 2.22
CA TYR A 242 4.63 -11.75 2.45
C TYR A 242 4.10 -12.05 3.85
N GLY A 243 4.89 -12.73 4.68
CA GLY A 243 4.42 -13.33 5.92
C GLY A 243 4.10 -14.81 5.75
N LYS A 244 3.12 -15.30 6.54
CA LYS A 244 2.57 -16.65 6.42
C LYS A 244 1.78 -16.75 5.11
N ARG A 245 2.08 -17.78 4.33
CA ARG A 245 1.44 -18.07 3.07
C ARG A 245 0.81 -19.45 3.10
N ASN A 246 -0.30 -19.59 2.39
CA ASN A 246 -0.91 -20.87 2.08
C ASN A 246 -0.59 -21.20 0.61
N TRP A 247 0.24 -22.21 0.39
CA TRP A 247 0.60 -22.71 -0.94
C TRP A 247 -0.32 -23.84 -1.40
N GLY A 248 -1.31 -24.23 -0.58
CA GLY A 248 -2.18 -25.36 -0.83
C GLY A 248 -1.36 -26.63 -0.98
N TYR A 249 -1.52 -27.35 -2.08
CA TYR A 249 -0.76 -28.56 -2.39
C TYR A 249 0.38 -28.31 -3.39
N ASN A 250 0.63 -27.06 -3.77
CA ASN A 250 1.71 -26.74 -4.71
C ASN A 250 3.07 -26.84 -4.01
N SER A 251 3.83 -27.86 -4.37
CA SER A 251 5.20 -28.08 -3.88
C SER A 251 6.28 -27.45 -4.76
N ASP A 252 5.93 -26.80 -5.88
CA ASP A 252 6.91 -26.26 -6.83
C ASP A 252 7.84 -25.25 -6.16
N GLY A 253 9.13 -25.54 -6.22
CA GLY A 253 10.16 -24.72 -5.60
C GLY A 253 10.07 -24.61 -4.07
N ILE A 254 9.10 -25.26 -3.41
CA ILE A 254 8.97 -25.22 -1.95
C ILE A 254 10.05 -26.11 -1.34
N ILE A 255 10.76 -25.58 -0.36
CA ILE A 255 11.85 -26.26 0.34
C ILE A 255 11.61 -26.07 1.85
N ASN A 256 11.35 -27.17 2.55
CA ASN A 256 11.27 -27.13 4.01
C ASN A 256 12.67 -27.13 4.59
N ILE A 257 12.93 -26.21 5.50
CA ILE A 257 14.21 -26.07 6.19
C ILE A 257 13.96 -25.99 7.69
N ASN A 258 14.77 -26.67 8.50
CA ASN A 258 14.68 -26.56 9.96
C ASN A 258 15.61 -25.46 10.49
N GLU A 259 15.58 -25.20 11.80
CA GLU A 259 16.44 -24.19 12.46
C GLU A 259 17.95 -24.45 12.33
N LYS A 260 18.34 -25.68 11.97
CA LYS A 260 19.74 -26.07 11.76
C LYS A 260 20.19 -25.89 10.31
N GLY A 261 19.29 -25.45 9.42
CA GLY A 261 19.57 -25.35 7.98
C GLY A 261 19.50 -26.69 7.25
N GLU A 262 19.01 -27.74 7.90
CA GLU A 262 18.88 -29.06 7.27
C GLU A 262 17.63 -29.05 6.37
N LEU A 263 17.84 -29.40 5.11
CA LEU A 263 16.77 -29.51 4.13
C LEU A 263 15.98 -30.78 4.42
N SER A 264 14.67 -30.62 4.60
CA SER A 264 13.74 -31.74 4.65
C SER A 264 12.95 -31.75 3.34
N GLY A 265 12.86 -32.92 2.72
CA GLY A 265 11.95 -33.10 1.60
C GLY A 265 10.52 -32.78 2.04
N ILE A 266 9.72 -32.24 1.14
CA ILE A 266 8.27 -32.32 1.30
C ILE A 266 7.97 -33.80 1.03
N GLU A 267 7.91 -34.63 2.07
CA GLU A 267 7.21 -35.91 1.93
C GLU A 267 5.84 -35.59 1.34
N GLN A 268 5.34 -36.40 0.40
CA GLN A 268 4.01 -36.18 -0.17
C GLN A 268 2.98 -36.28 0.95
N THR A 269 2.71 -35.16 1.60
CA THR A 269 1.77 -35.10 2.71
C THR A 269 0.40 -34.79 2.15
N ASP A 270 -0.63 -35.48 2.65
CA ASP A 270 -2.03 -35.13 2.39
C ASP A 270 -2.45 -33.76 2.99
N SER A 271 -1.53 -33.09 3.68
CA SER A 271 -1.72 -31.76 4.28
C SER A 271 -1.30 -30.61 3.37
N LYS A 272 -2.03 -29.50 3.46
CA LYS A 272 -1.70 -28.24 2.79
C LYS A 272 -0.39 -27.65 3.33
N ILE A 273 0.43 -27.12 2.44
CA ILE A 273 1.67 -26.41 2.74
C ILE A 273 1.32 -24.98 3.15
N VAL A 274 1.36 -24.74 4.46
CA VAL A 274 1.18 -23.41 5.05
C VAL A 274 2.41 -23.06 5.86
N GLY A 275 2.87 -21.82 5.78
CA GLY A 275 3.95 -21.34 6.64
C GLY A 275 4.55 -20.01 6.22
N TYR A 276 5.44 -19.49 7.04
CA TYR A 276 6.21 -18.29 6.71
C TYR A 276 7.20 -18.63 5.62
N THR A 277 7.02 -18.01 4.44
CA THR A 277 7.79 -18.39 3.25
C THR A 277 8.62 -17.25 2.71
N VAL A 278 9.94 -17.45 2.64
CA VAL A 278 10.88 -16.56 1.96
C VAL A 278 11.12 -17.09 0.55
N SER A 279 10.88 -16.25 -0.45
CA SER A 279 11.04 -16.65 -1.86
C SER A 279 12.24 -15.93 -2.48
N LEU A 280 13.20 -16.71 -2.99
CA LEU A 280 14.26 -16.23 -3.88
C LEU A 280 13.80 -16.38 -5.33
N PHE A 281 14.07 -15.38 -6.17
CA PHE A 281 13.63 -15.37 -7.57
C PHE A 281 14.58 -14.58 -8.49
N THR A 282 14.38 -14.70 -9.79
CA THR A 282 15.12 -13.96 -10.83
C THR A 282 14.24 -12.86 -11.43
N PRO A 283 14.50 -11.58 -11.13
CA PRO A 283 13.68 -10.47 -11.64
C PRO A 283 13.67 -10.44 -13.18
N GLY A 284 12.48 -10.41 -13.79
CA GLY A 284 12.33 -10.32 -15.24
C GLY A 284 12.54 -11.62 -16.01
N ASN A 285 12.71 -12.75 -15.31
CA ASN A 285 12.77 -14.07 -15.92
C ASN A 285 11.80 -15.02 -15.20
N GLU A 286 10.61 -15.20 -15.78
CA GLU A 286 9.54 -16.05 -15.24
C GLU A 286 9.75 -17.54 -15.56
N GLY A 287 10.71 -17.88 -16.44
CA GLY A 287 11.02 -19.27 -16.78
C GLY A 287 11.79 -20.04 -15.71
N ILE A 288 12.30 -19.34 -14.68
CA ILE A 288 13.01 -19.95 -13.56
C ILE A 288 12.05 -20.01 -12.36
N THR A 289 11.78 -21.22 -11.89
CA THR A 289 10.92 -21.42 -10.71
C THR A 289 11.59 -20.82 -9.46
N PRO A 290 10.90 -19.94 -8.71
CA PRO A 290 11.43 -19.39 -7.46
C PRO A 290 11.71 -20.48 -6.42
N ALA A 291 12.81 -20.35 -5.68
CA ALA A 291 13.08 -21.18 -4.50
C ALA A 291 12.37 -20.58 -3.28
N ARG A 292 11.46 -21.34 -2.69
CA ARG A 292 10.50 -20.90 -1.67
C ARG A 292 10.77 -21.65 -0.37
N TYR A 293 11.56 -21.04 0.50
CA TYR A 293 11.96 -21.63 1.77
C TYR A 293 10.89 -21.44 2.84
N ASN A 294 10.45 -22.55 3.44
CA ASN A 294 9.53 -22.57 4.55
C ASN A 294 10.26 -23.06 5.81
N LEU A 295 10.39 -22.20 6.82
CA LEU A 295 11.07 -22.55 8.06
C LEU A 295 10.14 -23.37 8.96
N VAL A 296 10.48 -24.64 9.14
CA VAL A 296 9.76 -25.62 9.96
C VAL A 296 10.44 -25.68 11.33
N ASN A 297 10.14 -24.72 12.19
CA ASN A 297 10.66 -24.70 13.57
C ASN A 297 9.59 -24.83 14.64
N ASN A 298 8.43 -24.23 14.40
CA ASN A 298 7.35 -24.15 15.35
C ASN A 298 6.09 -24.71 14.69
N SER A 299 5.49 -25.73 15.32
CA SER A 299 4.27 -26.36 14.80
C SER A 299 3.11 -25.37 14.58
N SER A 300 3.09 -24.22 15.27
CA SER A 300 2.10 -23.15 15.07
C SER A 300 2.32 -22.35 13.77
N TRP A 301 3.52 -22.36 13.21
CA TRP A 301 3.84 -21.68 11.96
C TRP A 301 3.32 -22.44 10.75
N SER A 302 3.30 -23.77 10.86
CA SER A 302 2.72 -24.68 9.87
C SER A 302 1.19 -24.82 9.99
N LYS A 303 0.57 -24.20 11.00
CA LYS A 303 -0.89 -24.12 11.17
C LYS A 303 -1.39 -22.76 10.67
N SER A 304 -2.53 -22.75 9.99
CA SER A 304 -3.23 -21.51 9.66
C SER A 304 -3.58 -20.78 10.96
N CYS A 305 -3.14 -19.53 11.12
CA CYS A 305 -3.59 -18.69 12.21
C CYS A 305 -4.84 -17.95 11.73
N LEU A 306 -5.98 -18.65 11.68
CA LEU A 306 -7.23 -17.94 11.90
C LEU A 306 -7.14 -17.40 13.34
N LEU A 307 -7.20 -16.07 13.50
CA LEU A 307 -7.58 -15.51 14.79
C LEU A 307 -8.87 -16.23 15.25
N PRO A 308 -9.04 -16.51 16.54
CA PRO A 308 -10.26 -17.13 17.03
C PRO A 308 -11.43 -16.26 16.60
N GLN A 309 -12.21 -16.75 15.64
CA GLN A 309 -13.56 -16.26 15.48
C GLN A 309 -14.32 -16.65 16.76
N PRO A 310 -15.23 -15.79 17.25
CA PRO A 310 -16.07 -16.10 18.40
C PRO A 310 -16.63 -17.52 18.27
N GLU A 311 -16.62 -18.22 19.39
CA GLU A 311 -17.05 -19.59 19.59
C GLU A 311 -18.33 -19.92 18.79
N ASP A 312 -18.36 -21.15 18.24
CA ASP A 312 -19.47 -21.82 17.54
C ASP A 312 -19.49 -21.82 16.00
N TYR A 313 -18.41 -22.21 15.31
CA TYR A 313 -18.57 -22.90 14.01
C TYR A 313 -17.45 -23.93 13.79
N GLU A 314 -17.74 -25.20 14.07
CA GLU A 314 -17.01 -26.33 13.47
C GLU A 314 -17.21 -26.28 11.95
N GLN A 315 -16.15 -25.95 11.21
CA GLN A 315 -16.07 -26.09 9.76
C GLN A 315 -15.22 -27.30 9.42
N GLU A 316 -15.88 -28.40 9.02
CA GLU A 316 -15.27 -29.42 8.19
C GLU A 316 -15.11 -28.90 6.76
N SER A 317 -13.85 -28.61 6.42
CA SER A 317 -13.18 -28.64 5.12
C SER A 317 -13.95 -29.10 3.86
N SER A 318 -13.92 -28.26 2.80
CA SER A 318 -13.25 -28.59 1.52
C SER A 318 -13.10 -27.35 0.61
N GLY A 319 -11.88 -27.10 0.11
CA GLY A 319 -11.48 -25.96 -0.74
C GLY A 319 -10.66 -24.91 0.03
N ALA A 320 -9.38 -24.70 -0.32
CA ALA A 320 -8.57 -23.59 0.20
C ALA A 320 -8.34 -22.56 -0.90
N ASP A 321 -8.75 -21.31 -0.64
CA ASP A 321 -8.48 -20.16 -1.49
C ASP A 321 -6.97 -19.86 -1.54
N LYS A 322 -6.39 -19.90 -2.75
CA LYS A 322 -4.98 -19.57 -3.02
C LYS A 322 -4.77 -18.08 -3.30
N SER A 323 -5.79 -17.42 -3.83
CA SER A 323 -6.00 -15.97 -3.92
C SER A 323 -7.48 -15.75 -4.25
N LYS A 324 -7.96 -14.50 -4.34
CA LYS A 324 -9.35 -14.24 -4.78
C LYS A 324 -9.64 -14.75 -6.19
N GLU A 325 -8.60 -14.97 -6.98
CA GLU A 325 -8.65 -15.34 -8.39
C GLU A 325 -8.36 -16.83 -8.66
N GLU A 326 -8.07 -17.66 -7.65
CA GLU A 326 -7.68 -19.06 -7.85
C GLU A 326 -8.32 -20.00 -6.81
N PHE A 327 -8.99 -21.05 -7.30
CA PHE A 327 -9.72 -22.04 -6.51
C PHE A 327 -9.38 -23.48 -6.95
N TYR A 328 -9.34 -24.42 -6.00
CA TYR A 328 -9.19 -25.85 -6.30
C TYR A 328 -10.40 -26.62 -5.81
N LEU A 329 -11.08 -27.28 -6.74
CA LEU A 329 -12.20 -28.18 -6.46
C LEU A 329 -11.70 -29.51 -5.88
N THR A 330 -10.65 -30.06 -6.47
CA THR A 330 -9.95 -31.24 -5.98
C THR A 330 -8.44 -30.98 -5.93
N LYS A 331 -7.63 -31.97 -5.53
CA LYS A 331 -6.16 -31.85 -5.56
C LYS A 331 -5.61 -31.67 -6.98
N GLU A 332 -6.33 -32.15 -7.99
CA GLU A 332 -5.92 -32.13 -9.39
C GLU A 332 -6.62 -31.03 -10.18
N VAL A 333 -7.89 -30.77 -9.85
CA VAL A 333 -8.75 -29.85 -10.59
C VAL A 333 -8.80 -28.48 -9.94
N GLY A 334 -8.35 -27.46 -10.67
CA GLY A 334 -8.36 -26.07 -10.23
C GLY A 334 -8.80 -25.09 -11.31
N TYR A 335 -9.19 -23.89 -10.88
CA TYR A 335 -9.74 -22.81 -11.69
C TYR A 335 -9.04 -21.51 -11.34
N LYS A 336 -8.72 -20.69 -12.36
CA LYS A 336 -8.00 -19.43 -12.19
C LYS A 336 -8.54 -18.35 -13.12
N ALA A 337 -8.93 -17.20 -12.59
CA ALA A 337 -9.23 -16.02 -13.39
C ALA A 337 -7.93 -15.26 -13.71
N ASN A 338 -7.60 -15.15 -14.98
CA ASN A 338 -6.42 -14.44 -15.45
C ASN A 338 -6.80 -13.04 -15.91
N LEU A 339 -6.07 -12.03 -15.46
CA LEU A 339 -6.22 -10.66 -15.95
C LEU A 339 -5.66 -10.59 -17.38
N VAL A 340 -6.52 -10.27 -18.35
CA VAL A 340 -6.16 -10.14 -19.78
C VAL A 340 -5.82 -8.70 -20.12
N ASP A 341 -6.64 -7.75 -19.71
CA ASP A 341 -6.45 -6.32 -19.93
C ASP A 341 -7.03 -5.49 -18.79
N LYS A 342 -6.56 -4.25 -18.62
CA LYS A 342 -7.04 -3.32 -17.60
C LYS A 342 -6.96 -1.87 -18.06
N ALA A 343 -8.11 -1.19 -18.07
CA ALA A 343 -8.23 0.22 -18.42
C ALA A 343 -9.26 0.94 -17.54
N LEU A 344 -8.92 2.15 -17.08
CA LEU A 344 -9.84 3.05 -16.34
C LEU A 344 -10.60 2.39 -15.17
N GLY A 345 -9.92 1.52 -14.41
CA GLY A 345 -10.51 0.80 -13.27
C GLY A 345 -11.33 -0.44 -13.63
N SER A 346 -11.53 -0.70 -14.93
CA SER A 346 -12.17 -1.91 -15.44
C SER A 346 -11.11 -2.91 -15.94
N SER A 347 -11.41 -4.19 -15.84
CA SER A 347 -10.52 -5.31 -16.12
C SER A 347 -11.26 -6.37 -16.91
N LEU A 348 -10.60 -6.86 -17.96
CA LEU A 348 -11.00 -8.02 -18.74
C LEU A 348 -10.31 -9.25 -18.17
N TYR A 349 -11.04 -10.34 -18.01
CA TYR A 349 -10.53 -11.59 -17.49
C TYR A 349 -10.79 -12.74 -18.45
N SER A 350 -9.96 -13.78 -18.39
CA SER A 350 -10.26 -15.12 -18.89
C SER A 350 -10.27 -16.10 -17.73
N LEU A 351 -10.89 -17.28 -17.90
CA LEU A 351 -10.86 -18.38 -16.93
C LEU A 351 -10.03 -19.53 -17.49
N SER A 352 -9.05 -19.98 -16.70
CA SER A 352 -8.31 -21.20 -16.96
C SER A 352 -8.71 -22.33 -16.00
N LYS A 353 -8.59 -23.56 -16.48
CA LYS A 353 -8.73 -24.79 -15.69
C LYS A 353 -7.43 -25.58 -15.74
N THR A 354 -7.11 -26.24 -14.64
CA THR A 354 -6.06 -27.26 -14.56
C THR A 354 -6.68 -28.60 -14.16
N THR A 355 -6.07 -29.69 -14.60
CA THR A 355 -6.43 -31.07 -14.20
C THR A 355 -5.21 -31.85 -13.70
N ASP A 356 -4.07 -31.18 -13.55
CA ASP A 356 -2.79 -31.78 -13.17
C ASP A 356 -2.15 -31.06 -11.97
N SER A 357 -2.99 -30.60 -11.04
CA SER A 357 -2.60 -29.87 -9.83
C SER A 357 -1.95 -28.51 -10.10
N GLY A 358 -2.26 -27.87 -11.22
CA GLY A 358 -1.80 -26.53 -11.56
C GLY A 358 -0.48 -26.46 -12.33
N LYS A 359 0.01 -27.59 -12.87
CA LYS A 359 1.21 -27.63 -13.71
C LYS A 359 0.92 -27.06 -15.09
N ILE A 360 -0.23 -27.39 -15.66
CA ILE A 360 -0.73 -26.85 -16.92
C ILE A 360 -2.09 -26.19 -16.67
N TRP A 361 -2.23 -24.98 -17.20
CA TRP A 361 -3.47 -24.20 -17.16
C TRP A 361 -3.94 -23.97 -18.59
N GLU A 362 -5.12 -24.49 -18.90
CA GLU A 362 -5.76 -24.31 -20.19
C GLU A 362 -6.87 -23.27 -20.05
N VAL A 363 -6.93 -22.29 -20.98
CA VAL A 363 -8.04 -21.33 -21.00
C VAL A 363 -9.31 -22.06 -21.43
N VAL A 364 -10.30 -22.11 -20.53
CA VAL A 364 -11.60 -22.74 -20.79
C VAL A 364 -12.67 -21.70 -21.16
N ASN A 365 -12.44 -20.43 -20.84
CA ASN A 365 -13.32 -19.33 -21.22
C ASN A 365 -12.54 -18.03 -21.37
N GLU A 366 -12.53 -17.47 -22.59
CA GLU A 366 -11.80 -16.23 -22.89
C GLU A 366 -12.47 -14.98 -22.32
N ASN A 367 -13.77 -15.04 -22.00
CA ASN A 367 -14.55 -13.90 -21.53
C ASN A 367 -15.72 -14.35 -20.62
N PRO A 368 -15.44 -14.84 -19.40
CA PRO A 368 -16.45 -15.39 -18.50
C PRO A 368 -17.53 -14.37 -18.10
N PHE A 369 -17.26 -13.06 -18.17
CA PHE A 369 -18.21 -12.03 -17.74
C PHE A 369 -18.88 -11.28 -18.90
N ASN A 370 -18.68 -11.72 -20.15
CA ASN A 370 -19.20 -11.07 -21.36
C ASN A 370 -18.88 -9.55 -21.43
N GLY A 371 -17.71 -9.15 -20.92
CA GLY A 371 -17.32 -7.75 -20.81
C GLY A 371 -16.29 -7.51 -19.72
N THR A 372 -16.00 -6.23 -19.47
CA THR A 372 -15.08 -5.81 -18.41
C THR A 372 -15.80 -5.65 -17.08
N ILE A 373 -15.17 -6.09 -15.99
CA ILE A 373 -15.61 -5.92 -14.60
C ILE A 373 -14.59 -5.06 -13.83
N GLY A 374 -14.68 -4.87 -12.52
CA GLY A 374 -13.63 -4.16 -11.75
C GLY A 374 -12.47 -5.06 -11.34
N SER A 375 -12.71 -5.96 -10.40
CA SER A 375 -11.78 -7.01 -9.98
C SER A 375 -12.52 -8.27 -9.56
N VAL A 376 -11.85 -9.42 -9.52
CA VAL A 376 -12.44 -10.66 -8.99
C VAL A 376 -12.39 -10.63 -7.45
N GLY A 377 -13.54 -10.91 -6.83
CA GLY A 377 -13.75 -10.92 -5.39
C GLY A 377 -13.52 -12.29 -4.75
N GLY A 378 -13.69 -13.38 -5.52
CA GLY A 378 -13.50 -14.76 -5.09
C GLY A 378 -13.99 -15.74 -6.16
N ILE A 379 -13.49 -16.98 -6.13
CA ILE A 379 -13.93 -18.08 -7.01
C ILE A 379 -14.19 -19.31 -6.15
N LYS A 380 -15.27 -20.04 -6.42
CA LYS A 380 -15.52 -21.33 -5.78
C LYS A 380 -16.36 -22.24 -6.66
N PHE A 381 -15.89 -23.46 -6.88
CA PHE A 381 -16.67 -24.53 -7.50
C PHE A 381 -17.19 -25.47 -6.41
N ILE A 382 -18.47 -25.84 -6.52
CA ILE A 382 -19.13 -26.81 -5.65
C ILE A 382 -18.92 -28.23 -6.17
N ASN A 383 -18.95 -28.37 -7.49
CA ASN A 383 -18.65 -29.60 -8.21
C ASN A 383 -18.15 -29.26 -9.63
N ASP A 384 -17.97 -30.27 -10.48
CA ASP A 384 -17.39 -30.10 -11.82
C ASP A 384 -18.21 -29.20 -12.76
N ASN A 385 -19.50 -29.01 -12.46
CA ASN A 385 -20.43 -28.24 -13.28
C ASN A 385 -20.75 -26.88 -12.63
N ILE A 386 -21.05 -26.90 -11.33
CA ILE A 386 -21.56 -25.75 -10.59
C ILE A 386 -20.43 -25.01 -9.91
N GLY A 387 -20.32 -23.73 -10.23
CA GLY A 387 -19.34 -22.83 -9.62
C GLY A 387 -19.79 -21.38 -9.63
N PHE A 388 -19.08 -20.59 -8.85
CA PHE A 388 -19.42 -19.22 -8.52
C PHE A 388 -18.20 -18.33 -8.58
N ILE A 389 -18.36 -17.12 -9.10
CA ILE A 389 -17.34 -16.08 -9.08
C ILE A 389 -17.97 -14.79 -8.61
N THR A 390 -17.41 -14.17 -7.57
CA THR A 390 -17.78 -12.78 -7.25
C THR A 390 -16.86 -11.81 -7.95
N THR A 391 -17.42 -10.68 -8.34
CA THR A 391 -16.69 -9.55 -8.90
C THR A 391 -16.98 -8.32 -8.07
N ILE A 392 -15.99 -7.45 -7.92
CA ILE A 392 -16.09 -6.15 -7.30
C ILE A 392 -16.08 -5.13 -8.44
N ARG A 393 -16.97 -4.15 -8.41
CA ARG A 393 -17.01 -3.10 -9.44
C ARG A 393 -15.81 -2.16 -9.35
N PRO A 394 -15.52 -1.38 -10.40
CA PRO A 394 -14.39 -0.44 -10.40
C PRO A 394 -14.36 0.54 -9.22
N SER A 395 -15.53 0.90 -8.66
CA SER A 395 -15.63 1.77 -7.47
C SER A 395 -15.11 1.12 -6.19
N GLY A 396 -15.11 -0.21 -6.11
CA GLY A 396 -14.77 -0.96 -4.91
C GLY A 396 -15.89 -1.06 -3.87
N THR A 397 -17.05 -0.42 -4.11
CA THR A 397 -18.15 -0.29 -3.14
C THR A 397 -19.19 -1.40 -3.26
N GLU A 398 -19.50 -1.82 -4.48
CA GLU A 398 -20.50 -2.85 -4.77
C GLU A 398 -19.89 -4.04 -5.54
N GLY A 399 -20.58 -5.19 -5.49
CA GLY A 399 -20.16 -6.41 -6.16
C GLY A 399 -21.26 -7.10 -6.97
N SER A 400 -20.92 -8.22 -7.58
CA SER A 400 -21.85 -9.06 -8.33
C SER A 400 -21.42 -10.51 -8.21
N LEU A 401 -22.38 -11.43 -8.26
CA LEU A 401 -22.15 -12.87 -8.22
C LEU A 401 -22.50 -13.48 -9.57
N TYR A 402 -21.61 -14.32 -10.09
CA TYR A 402 -21.82 -15.09 -11.31
C TYR A 402 -21.84 -16.58 -10.98
N ARG A 403 -22.68 -17.33 -11.69
CA ARG A 403 -22.81 -18.80 -11.55
C ARG A 403 -22.60 -19.47 -12.90
N THR A 404 -21.89 -20.60 -12.90
CA THR A 404 -21.75 -21.51 -14.04
C THR A 404 -22.53 -22.79 -13.77
N ASP A 405 -23.06 -23.39 -14.84
CA ASP A 405 -23.70 -24.71 -14.88
C ASP A 405 -22.90 -25.75 -15.69
N ASP A 406 -21.85 -25.31 -16.38
CA ASP A 406 -21.10 -26.10 -17.36
C ASP A 406 -19.60 -26.14 -17.06
N GLY A 407 -19.23 -26.00 -15.79
CA GLY A 407 -17.84 -26.12 -15.34
C GLY A 407 -16.96 -24.95 -15.75
N GLY A 408 -17.55 -23.78 -16.05
CA GLY A 408 -16.86 -22.53 -16.32
C GLY A 408 -16.80 -22.15 -17.80
N LEU A 409 -17.47 -22.89 -18.69
CA LEU A 409 -17.57 -22.55 -20.12
C LEU A 409 -18.49 -21.34 -20.35
N SER A 410 -19.48 -21.14 -19.49
CA SER A 410 -20.33 -19.94 -19.47
C SER A 410 -20.69 -19.53 -18.05
N PHE A 411 -20.96 -18.24 -17.84
CA PHE A 411 -21.44 -17.72 -16.57
C PHE A 411 -22.65 -16.81 -16.79
N ASN A 412 -23.58 -16.89 -15.85
CA ASN A 412 -24.74 -16.01 -15.76
C ASN A 412 -24.70 -15.21 -14.47
N LEU A 413 -25.18 -13.97 -14.52
CA LEU A 413 -25.36 -13.13 -13.33
C LEU A 413 -26.42 -13.76 -12.42
N VAL A 414 -26.12 -13.85 -11.12
CA VAL A 414 -27.03 -14.36 -10.11
C VAL A 414 -27.88 -13.21 -9.57
N GLU A 415 -29.19 -13.37 -9.65
CA GLU A 415 -30.15 -12.46 -9.03
C GLU A 415 -30.61 -13.01 -7.68
N TYR A 416 -30.82 -12.12 -6.72
CA TYR A 416 -31.36 -12.45 -5.40
C TYR A 416 -32.22 -11.29 -4.86
N PRO A 417 -33.16 -11.57 -3.95
CA PRO A 417 -34.07 -10.54 -3.43
C PRO A 417 -33.31 -9.48 -2.62
N ILE A 418 -33.35 -8.22 -3.07
CA ILE A 418 -32.70 -7.09 -2.38
C ILE A 418 -33.37 -6.85 -1.02
N GLN A 419 -32.56 -6.64 0.03
CA GLN A 419 -33.06 -6.25 1.35
C GLN A 419 -32.93 -4.74 1.54
N GLU A 420 -34.06 -4.05 1.42
CA GLU A 420 -34.19 -2.65 1.77
C GLU A 420 -34.33 -2.47 3.29
N VAL A 421 -33.79 -1.37 3.79
CA VAL A 421 -33.90 -0.98 5.20
C VAL A 421 -34.42 0.45 5.30
N THR A 422 -35.43 0.65 6.15
CA THR A 422 -35.87 1.99 6.56
C THR A 422 -35.07 2.47 7.77
N LEU A 423 -34.40 3.62 7.61
CA LEU A 423 -33.66 4.32 8.66
C LEU A 423 -34.61 5.09 9.60
N ASP A 424 -34.13 5.50 10.77
CA ASP A 424 -34.93 6.24 11.77
C ASP A 424 -35.49 7.57 11.25
N ASN A 425 -34.86 8.15 10.23
CA ASN A 425 -35.30 9.37 9.56
C ASN A 425 -36.34 9.12 8.45
N GLY A 426 -36.77 7.87 8.26
CA GLY A 426 -37.72 7.44 7.22
C GLY A 426 -37.10 7.20 5.84
N GLY A 427 -35.80 7.41 5.66
CA GLY A 427 -35.09 7.10 4.41
C GLY A 427 -34.97 5.59 4.19
N VAL A 428 -35.12 5.14 2.94
CA VAL A 428 -34.91 3.74 2.55
C VAL A 428 -33.56 3.61 1.86
N ILE A 429 -32.77 2.62 2.28
CA ILE A 429 -31.46 2.29 1.71
C ILE A 429 -31.36 0.80 1.38
N GLU A 430 -30.45 0.44 0.48
CA GLU A 430 -30.09 -0.94 0.13
C GLU A 430 -28.66 -1.21 0.59
N PRO A 431 -28.42 -1.48 1.87
CA PRO A 431 -27.06 -1.51 2.41
C PRO A 431 -26.32 -2.81 2.06
N PHE A 432 -26.95 -3.80 1.43
CA PHE A 432 -26.36 -5.12 1.20
C PHE A 432 -26.12 -5.35 -0.30
N ASP A 433 -24.97 -4.91 -0.79
CA ASP A 433 -24.60 -4.85 -2.22
C ASP A 433 -23.26 -5.56 -2.54
N MET A 434 -22.62 -6.19 -1.54
CA MET A 434 -21.36 -6.90 -1.69
C MET A 434 -21.53 -8.41 -1.45
N PRO A 435 -21.80 -9.21 -2.50
CA PRO A 435 -21.97 -10.65 -2.35
C PRO A 435 -20.68 -11.36 -1.93
N GLY A 436 -20.80 -12.22 -0.92
CA GLY A 436 -19.78 -13.21 -0.57
C GLY A 436 -19.83 -14.45 -1.46
N ILE A 437 -18.84 -15.33 -1.31
CA ILE A 437 -18.80 -16.61 -2.04
C ILE A 437 -19.78 -17.61 -1.42
N PRO A 438 -20.68 -18.23 -2.21
CA PRO A 438 -21.54 -19.30 -1.75
C PRO A 438 -20.78 -20.47 -1.14
N TYR A 439 -21.32 -21.07 -0.08
CA TYR A 439 -20.82 -22.32 0.49
C TYR A 439 -21.95 -23.32 0.71
N GLU A 440 -21.63 -24.60 0.62
CA GLU A 440 -22.59 -25.67 0.85
C GLU A 440 -22.53 -26.15 2.30
N LYS A 441 -23.71 -26.38 2.89
CA LYS A 441 -23.88 -27.09 4.15
C LYS A 441 -25.14 -27.94 4.07
N ASP A 442 -24.99 -29.25 4.31
CA ASP A 442 -26.09 -30.22 4.31
C ASP A 442 -26.95 -30.19 3.04
N GLY A 443 -26.33 -30.03 1.86
CA GLY A 443 -27.03 -29.96 0.56
C GLY A 443 -27.72 -28.63 0.26
N VAL A 444 -27.56 -27.62 1.13
CA VAL A 444 -28.11 -26.27 0.96
C VAL A 444 -26.97 -25.28 0.77
N LEU A 445 -27.06 -24.42 -0.23
CA LEU A 445 -26.10 -23.34 -0.41
C LEU A 445 -26.48 -22.15 0.45
N TYR A 446 -25.49 -21.49 1.03
CA TYR A 446 -25.63 -20.28 1.82
C TYR A 446 -24.70 -19.20 1.26
N MET A 447 -25.14 -17.95 1.33
CA MET A 447 -24.39 -16.78 0.88
C MET A 447 -24.69 -15.61 1.79
N SER A 448 -23.65 -14.96 2.29
CA SER A 448 -23.77 -13.67 2.98
C SER A 448 -23.56 -12.52 2.00
N ILE A 449 -24.37 -11.47 2.13
CA ILE A 449 -24.21 -10.21 1.42
C ILE A 449 -23.82 -9.13 2.43
N GLY A 450 -22.63 -8.57 2.27
CA GLY A 450 -22.11 -7.46 3.04
C GLY A 450 -22.41 -6.10 2.40
N GLN A 451 -21.86 -5.04 3.00
CA GLN A 451 -22.17 -3.65 2.66
C GLN A 451 -21.06 -2.89 1.92
N GLY A 452 -19.99 -3.60 1.55
CA GLY A 452 -18.79 -2.97 1.00
C GLY A 452 -18.02 -2.08 2.00
N PRO A 453 -16.95 -1.40 1.55
CA PRO A 453 -16.13 -0.51 2.38
C PRO A 453 -16.81 0.79 2.81
N ASP A 454 -17.90 1.17 2.15
CA ASP A 454 -18.68 2.38 2.38
C ASP A 454 -19.93 2.17 3.24
N GLY A 455 -20.28 0.93 3.55
CA GLY A 455 -21.35 0.59 4.47
C GLY A 455 -20.96 0.75 5.94
N ASP A 456 -21.84 1.38 6.72
CA ASP A 456 -21.74 1.51 8.18
C ASP A 456 -23.05 1.13 8.90
N TYR A 457 -24.01 0.53 8.18
CA TYR A 457 -25.31 0.19 8.73
C TYR A 457 -25.17 -0.85 9.84
N LYS A 458 -25.56 -0.45 11.06
CA LYS A 458 -25.56 -1.29 12.28
C LYS A 458 -24.27 -2.07 12.53
N GLY A 459 -23.11 -1.48 12.19
CA GLY A 459 -21.81 -2.05 12.51
C GLY A 459 -21.41 -3.23 11.61
N ASN A 460 -21.54 -3.06 10.29
CA ASN A 460 -21.21 -4.05 9.27
C ASN A 460 -22.02 -5.35 9.35
N THR A 461 -23.30 -5.24 9.72
CA THR A 461 -24.26 -6.35 9.60
C THR A 461 -24.26 -6.92 8.19
N GLU A 462 -24.51 -8.23 8.06
CA GLU A 462 -24.63 -8.92 6.78
C GLU A 462 -26.02 -9.58 6.62
N ALA A 463 -26.50 -9.67 5.38
CA ALA A 463 -27.73 -10.38 5.04
C ALA A 463 -27.40 -11.81 4.60
N LEU A 464 -27.93 -12.81 5.32
CA LEU A 464 -27.75 -14.22 4.99
C LEU A 464 -28.87 -14.71 4.06
N TYR A 465 -28.48 -15.40 3.00
CA TYR A 465 -29.37 -16.06 2.05
C TYR A 465 -29.08 -17.56 2.00
N LYS A 466 -30.08 -18.33 1.56
CA LYS A 466 -29.95 -19.75 1.27
C LYS A 466 -30.55 -20.10 -0.09
N SER A 467 -30.05 -21.17 -0.68
CA SER A 467 -30.56 -21.75 -1.93
C SER A 467 -30.68 -23.27 -1.77
N LYS A 468 -31.85 -23.82 -2.08
CA LYS A 468 -32.12 -25.28 -2.08
C LYS A 468 -31.99 -25.93 -3.45
N ASN A 469 -31.78 -25.14 -4.49
CA ASN A 469 -31.63 -25.56 -5.89
C ASN A 469 -30.26 -25.13 -6.43
N GLN A 470 -29.20 -25.41 -5.66
CA GLN A 470 -27.80 -25.28 -6.10
C GLN A 470 -27.42 -23.90 -6.69
N GLY A 471 -28.07 -22.84 -6.24
CA GLY A 471 -27.75 -21.44 -6.52
C GLY A 471 -28.57 -20.82 -7.64
N GLU A 472 -29.58 -21.53 -8.17
CA GLU A 472 -30.51 -20.97 -9.16
C GLU A 472 -31.40 -19.88 -8.56
N THR A 473 -31.88 -20.07 -7.32
CA THR A 473 -32.72 -19.08 -6.63
C THR A 473 -32.32 -18.92 -5.17
N TRP A 474 -32.36 -17.70 -4.67
CA TRP A 474 -31.94 -17.36 -3.31
C TRP A 474 -33.08 -16.82 -2.46
N GLU A 475 -33.20 -17.31 -1.23
CA GLU A 475 -34.17 -16.89 -0.22
C GLU A 475 -33.44 -16.19 0.93
N PHE A 476 -33.93 -15.02 1.34
CA PHE A 476 -33.44 -14.34 2.55
C PHE A 476 -33.74 -15.15 3.81
N VAL A 477 -32.77 -15.19 4.72
CA VAL A 477 -32.88 -15.92 6.00
C VAL A 477 -32.96 -14.96 7.18
N LYS A 478 -31.92 -14.13 7.36
CA LYS A 478 -31.81 -13.19 8.48
C LYS A 478 -30.69 -12.17 8.25
N LEU A 479 -30.71 -11.10 9.02
CA LEU A 479 -29.56 -10.24 9.26
C LEU A 479 -28.71 -10.83 10.40
N HIS A 480 -27.39 -10.67 10.35
CA HIS A 480 -26.48 -11.15 11.39
C HIS A 480 -25.22 -10.30 11.51
#